data_AF-A0A5D6XUV1-F1
#
_entry.id   AF-A0A5D6XUV1-F1
#
_cell.length_a   1.000
_cell.length_b   1.000
_cell.length_c   1.000
_cell.angle_alpha   90.00
_cell.angle_beta   90.00
_cell.angle_gamma   90.00
#
_symmetry.space_group_name_H-M   'P 1'
#
loop_
_entity.id
_entity.type
_entity.pdbx_description
1 polymer ?
#
loop_
_entity_poly.entity_id
_entity_poly.type
_entity_poly.pdbx_seq_one_letter_code
_entity_poly.pdbx_strand_id
1 'polypeptide(L)'
;MPTRHFTLLLVFTLLLVALLAADGVAEKATPVPVPAPAPVPIHSAQAKSTTFRVADNLVCPDLVYERVNAVYIKNRKVFASCMESSAYQIFPSSGKVPTSQEITLLVQSPACMAITTAVAMFDLPACSLGDLPVKAVVETLLKISVDMADGAPAPSTVQFFALMSWRRDVNAAKQAGVPYDGESELYAIFKKAIARALSTTSVKVLPNLTIT
;
A
#
# COMPACT_ATOMS: atom_id res chain seq x y z
N MET A 1 54.51 4.57 66.98
CA MET A 1 54.77 5.43 65.80
C MET A 1 53.95 4.91 64.63
N PRO A 2 52.79 5.54 64.33
CA PRO A 2 51.89 5.12 63.26
C PRO A 2 52.06 6.04 62.04
N THR A 3 52.21 5.48 60.85
CA THR A 3 52.16 6.26 59.60
C THR A 3 51.53 5.45 58.48
N ARG A 4 50.72 6.14 57.68
CA ARG A 4 50.31 5.80 56.30
C ARG A 4 49.22 4.75 56.10
N HIS A 5 47.98 5.06 56.47
CA HIS A 5 46.81 4.51 55.75
C HIS A 5 45.62 5.47 55.59
N PHE A 6 45.66 6.69 56.16
CA PHE A 6 44.48 7.57 56.20
C PHE A 6 44.36 8.59 55.05
N THR A 7 45.34 8.68 54.14
CA THR A 7 45.36 9.72 53.09
C THR A 7 44.80 9.25 51.74
N LEU A 8 44.55 7.94 51.55
CA LEU A 8 44.10 7.41 50.26
C LEU A 8 42.57 7.38 50.11
N LEU A 9 41.80 7.41 51.21
CA LEU A 9 40.34 7.33 51.19
C LEU A 9 39.64 8.66 50.85
N LEU A 10 40.31 9.81 51.02
CA LEU A 10 39.74 11.13 50.77
C LEU A 10 39.84 11.58 49.30
N VAL A 11 40.73 10.98 48.51
CA VAL A 11 40.90 11.33 47.09
C VAL A 11 39.88 10.58 46.21
N PHE A 12 39.44 9.39 46.63
CA PHE A 12 38.48 8.59 45.86
C PHE A 12 37.02 9.08 45.96
N THR A 13 36.64 9.78 47.03
CA THR A 13 35.30 10.37 47.18
C THR A 13 35.12 11.68 46.43
N LEU A 14 36.19 12.46 46.23
CA LEU A 14 36.15 13.70 45.43
C LEU A 14 36.09 13.43 43.91
N LEU A 15 36.61 12.29 43.43
CA LEU A 15 36.49 11.93 42.02
C LEU A 15 35.09 11.40 41.64
N LEU A 16 34.33 10.86 42.60
CA LEU A 16 32.97 10.35 42.33
C LEU A 16 31.91 11.46 42.23
N VAL A 17 32.13 12.62 42.88
CA VAL A 17 31.19 13.75 42.84
C VAL A 17 31.37 14.59 41.56
N ALA A 18 32.55 14.57 40.94
CA ALA A 18 32.79 15.30 39.68
C ALA A 18 32.26 14.58 38.42
N LEU A 19 31.96 13.28 38.49
CA LEU A 19 31.39 12.51 37.38
C LEU A 19 29.86 12.49 37.34
N LEU A 20 29.18 13.02 38.36
CA LEU A 20 27.71 13.10 38.41
C LEU A 20 27.14 14.47 38.02
N ALA A 21 27.98 15.41 37.58
CA ALA A 21 27.57 16.76 37.18
C ALA A 21 27.65 17.01 35.67
N ALA A 22 27.73 15.94 34.86
CA ALA A 22 27.76 16.02 33.40
C ALA A 22 26.62 15.25 32.71
N ASP A 23 25.50 15.02 33.39
CA ASP A 23 24.24 14.70 32.72
C ASP A 23 23.45 15.99 32.53
N GLY A 24 23.98 16.83 31.65
CA GLY A 24 23.11 17.69 30.86
C GLY A 24 22.26 16.76 30.00
N VAL A 25 21.15 16.26 30.57
CA VAL A 25 20.04 15.74 29.78
C VAL A 25 19.54 16.93 28.97
N ALA A 26 20.14 17.11 27.79
CA ALA A 26 19.49 17.82 26.73
C ALA A 26 18.19 17.05 26.53
N GLU A 27 17.10 17.61 27.04
CA GLU A 27 15.75 17.23 26.67
C GLU A 27 15.74 17.25 25.14
N LYS A 28 15.87 16.05 24.56
CA LYS A 28 15.82 15.86 23.13
C LYS A 28 14.42 16.28 22.78
N ALA A 29 14.29 17.54 22.36
CA ALA A 29 13.02 18.14 21.96
C ALA A 29 12.35 17.10 21.08
N THR A 30 11.26 16.52 21.57
CA THR A 30 10.40 15.68 20.77
C THR A 30 10.19 16.45 19.47
N PRO A 31 10.56 15.89 18.30
CA PRO A 31 10.27 16.55 17.05
C PRO A 31 8.79 16.89 17.09
N VAL A 32 8.46 18.17 17.02
CA VAL A 32 7.08 18.61 16.85
C VAL A 32 6.56 17.77 15.69
N PRO A 33 5.48 16.97 15.86
CA PRO A 33 4.94 16.18 14.77
C PRO A 33 4.69 17.14 13.63
N VAL A 34 5.45 17.00 12.54
CA VAL A 34 5.16 17.71 11.31
C VAL A 34 3.71 17.34 11.01
N PRO A 35 2.79 18.32 10.92
CA PRO A 35 1.41 18.01 10.60
C PRO A 35 1.41 17.15 9.34
N ALA A 36 0.83 15.95 9.43
CA ALA A 36 0.68 15.11 8.26
C ALA A 36 0.02 15.96 7.16
N PRO A 37 0.51 15.91 5.91
CA PRO A 37 -0.11 16.63 4.81
C PRO A 37 -1.61 16.36 4.81
N ALA A 38 -2.42 17.40 4.58
CA ALA A 38 -3.86 17.23 4.51
C ALA A 38 -4.21 16.15 3.47
N PRO A 39 -5.19 15.25 3.75
CA PRO A 39 -5.56 14.22 2.80
C PRO A 39 -6.00 14.85 1.48
N VAL A 40 -5.44 14.37 0.36
CA VAL A 40 -5.85 14.81 -0.98
C VAL A 40 -7.34 14.46 -1.18
N PRO A 41 -8.17 15.41 -1.65
CA PRO A 41 -9.59 15.17 -1.88
C PRO A 41 -9.84 13.98 -2.81
N ILE A 42 -10.82 13.15 -2.44
CA ILE A 42 -11.35 12.07 -3.29
C ILE A 42 -12.66 12.58 -3.91
N HIS A 43 -12.63 12.95 -5.18
CA HIS A 43 -13.86 13.34 -5.89
C HIS A 43 -14.73 12.12 -6.19
N SER A 44 -16.02 12.33 -6.39
CA SER A 44 -16.94 11.29 -6.87
C SER A 44 -17.40 11.63 -8.28
N ALA A 45 -17.54 10.61 -9.12
CA ALA A 45 -18.08 10.78 -10.46
C ALA A 45 -19.54 11.25 -10.40
N GLN A 46 -19.95 12.13 -11.32
CA GLN A 46 -21.34 12.62 -11.39
C GLN A 46 -21.90 12.47 -12.82
N ALA A 47 -23.17 12.10 -12.96
CA ALA A 47 -23.78 11.72 -14.25
C ALA A 47 -23.62 12.75 -15.38
N LYS A 48 -23.49 14.04 -15.06
CA LYS A 48 -23.38 15.14 -16.03
C LYS A 48 -22.14 16.04 -15.81
N SER A 49 -21.17 15.58 -15.04
CA SER A 49 -19.96 16.38 -14.82
C SER A 49 -19.12 16.48 -16.09
N THR A 50 -18.55 17.67 -16.31
CA THR A 50 -17.63 17.97 -17.41
C THR A 50 -16.18 17.61 -17.07
N THR A 51 -15.89 17.28 -15.81
CA THR A 51 -14.54 16.97 -15.31
C THR A 51 -14.41 15.53 -14.82
N PHE A 52 -15.48 14.93 -14.28
CA PHE A 52 -15.47 13.54 -13.82
C PHE A 52 -16.87 12.92 -13.91
N ARG A 53 -17.15 12.27 -15.04
CA ARG A 53 -18.46 11.73 -15.38
C ARG A 53 -18.60 10.27 -15.00
N VAL A 54 -19.77 9.89 -14.48
CA VAL A 54 -20.12 8.47 -14.27
C VAL A 54 -20.15 7.76 -15.62
N ALA A 55 -19.51 6.59 -15.67
CA ALA A 55 -19.60 5.65 -16.78
C ALA A 55 -20.10 4.29 -16.25
N ASP A 56 -20.70 3.49 -17.12
CA ASP A 56 -21.21 2.18 -16.74
C ASP A 56 -20.07 1.27 -16.28
N ASN A 57 -20.29 0.58 -15.16
CA ASN A 57 -19.38 -0.46 -14.71
C ASN A 57 -19.67 -1.74 -15.50
N LEU A 58 -18.74 -2.14 -16.36
CA LEU A 58 -18.93 -3.29 -17.24
C LEU A 58 -18.63 -4.60 -16.53
N VAL A 59 -19.39 -5.65 -16.86
CA VAL A 59 -19.01 -7.02 -16.52
C VAL A 59 -17.83 -7.42 -17.40
N CYS A 60 -16.82 -8.05 -16.81
CA CYS A 60 -15.66 -8.49 -17.58
C CYS A 60 -16.06 -9.55 -18.62
N PRO A 61 -15.54 -9.49 -19.86
CA PRO A 61 -15.71 -10.57 -20.83
C PRO A 61 -15.15 -11.89 -20.31
N ASP A 62 -15.71 -13.02 -20.77
CA ASP A 62 -15.28 -14.36 -20.37
C ASP A 62 -13.77 -14.58 -20.51
N LEU A 63 -13.16 -14.02 -21.56
CA LEU A 63 -11.71 -14.09 -21.79
C LEU A 63 -10.89 -13.51 -20.63
N VAL A 64 -11.38 -12.45 -19.97
CA VAL A 64 -10.72 -11.87 -18.79
C VAL A 64 -10.82 -12.83 -17.61
N TYR A 65 -12.00 -13.41 -17.39
CA TYR A 65 -12.21 -14.43 -16.35
C TYR A 65 -11.31 -15.65 -16.57
N GLU A 66 -11.28 -16.20 -17.78
CA GLU A 66 -10.44 -17.33 -18.17
C GLU A 66 -8.96 -17.03 -17.93
N ARG A 67 -8.50 -15.83 -18.29
CA ARG A 67 -7.11 -15.41 -18.08
C ARG A 67 -6.77 -15.32 -16.58
N VAL A 68 -7.61 -14.68 -15.77
CA VAL A 68 -7.40 -14.59 -14.31
C VAL A 68 -7.42 -15.98 -13.67
N ASN A 69 -8.34 -16.85 -14.08
CA ASN A 69 -8.41 -18.22 -13.59
C ASN A 69 -7.18 -19.04 -14.01
N ALA A 70 -6.68 -18.87 -15.23
CA ALA A 70 -5.46 -19.54 -15.69
C ALA A 70 -4.23 -19.11 -14.88
N VAL A 71 -4.12 -17.82 -14.55
CA VAL A 71 -3.07 -17.29 -13.65
C VAL A 71 -3.18 -17.94 -12.28
N TYR A 72 -4.39 -18.03 -11.70
CA TYR A 72 -4.59 -18.71 -10.43
C TYR A 72 -4.15 -20.18 -10.48
N ILE A 73 -4.61 -20.94 -11.48
CA ILE A 73 -4.29 -22.37 -11.63
C ILE A 73 -2.77 -22.59 -11.73
N LYS A 74 -2.06 -21.76 -12.51
CA LYS A 74 -0.61 -21.87 -12.70
C LYS A 74 0.20 -21.47 -11.47
N ASN A 75 -0.36 -20.64 -10.59
CA ASN A 75 0.36 -20.04 -9.47
C ASN A 75 -0.26 -20.38 -8.10
N ARG A 76 -0.99 -21.50 -8.00
CA ARG A 76 -1.72 -21.89 -6.77
C ARG A 76 -0.90 -21.80 -5.49
N LYS A 77 0.40 -22.15 -5.54
CA LYS A 77 1.31 -22.04 -4.39
C LYS A 77 1.52 -20.58 -3.96
N VAL A 78 1.71 -19.67 -4.91
CA VAL A 78 1.85 -18.23 -4.64
C VAL A 78 0.54 -17.68 -4.04
N PHE A 79 -0.60 -18.08 -4.58
CA PHE A 79 -1.91 -17.70 -4.02
C PHE A 79 -2.12 -18.24 -2.60
N ALA A 80 -1.76 -19.49 -2.34
CA ALA A 80 -1.83 -20.08 -1.00
C ALA A 80 -0.94 -19.31 -0.01
N SER A 81 0.33 -19.06 -0.36
CA SER A 81 1.24 -18.28 0.47
C SER A 81 0.76 -16.85 0.71
N CYS A 82 0.12 -16.23 -0.29
CA CYS A 82 -0.52 -14.92 -0.09
C CYS A 82 -1.65 -15.00 0.94
N MET A 83 -2.56 -15.96 0.83
CA MET A 83 -3.66 -16.10 1.79
C MET A 83 -3.16 -16.39 3.21
N GLU A 84 -2.14 -17.25 3.34
CA GLU A 84 -1.53 -17.58 4.64
C GLU A 84 -0.88 -16.38 5.31
N SER A 85 -0.12 -15.59 4.55
CA SER A 85 0.62 -14.43 5.08
C SER A 85 -0.25 -13.18 5.28
N SER A 86 -1.31 -13.02 4.49
CA SER A 86 -2.21 -11.86 4.58
C SER A 86 -3.40 -12.07 5.51
N ALA A 87 -3.71 -13.32 5.86
CA ALA A 87 -4.98 -13.73 6.45
C ALA A 87 -6.21 -13.30 5.62
N TYR A 88 -6.02 -12.98 4.34
CA TYR A 88 -7.05 -12.45 3.46
C TYR A 88 -7.18 -13.26 2.16
N GLN A 89 -8.42 -13.61 1.84
CA GLN A 89 -8.73 -14.40 0.65
C GLN A 89 -8.89 -13.51 -0.59
N ILE A 90 -7.80 -13.36 -1.35
CA ILE A 90 -7.76 -12.57 -2.60
C ILE A 90 -8.44 -13.26 -3.78
N PHE A 91 -8.45 -14.61 -3.82
CA PHE A 91 -9.04 -15.37 -4.92
C PHE A 91 -9.42 -16.81 -4.51
N PRO A 92 -10.64 -17.30 -4.83
CA PRO A 92 -11.78 -16.49 -5.29
C PRO A 92 -12.15 -15.45 -4.22
N SER A 93 -12.59 -14.26 -4.62
CA SER A 93 -12.85 -13.15 -3.69
C SER A 93 -13.83 -13.55 -2.60
N SER A 94 -13.54 -13.14 -1.35
CA SER A 94 -14.48 -13.31 -0.22
C SER A 94 -15.65 -12.32 -0.23
N GLY A 95 -15.59 -11.29 -1.10
CA GLY A 95 -16.54 -10.16 -1.11
C GLY A 95 -16.36 -9.16 0.03
N LYS A 96 -15.45 -9.42 0.98
CA LYS A 96 -15.14 -8.51 2.07
C LYS A 96 -14.15 -7.44 1.61
N VAL A 97 -14.26 -6.24 2.15
CA VAL A 97 -13.22 -5.22 2.00
C VAL A 97 -12.20 -5.42 3.12
N PRO A 98 -10.88 -5.42 2.84
CA PRO A 98 -9.88 -5.72 3.86
C PRO A 98 -9.82 -4.61 4.94
N THR A 99 -9.47 -5.03 6.16
CA THR A 99 -9.12 -4.17 7.29
C THR A 99 -7.74 -3.53 7.09
N SER A 100 -7.42 -2.48 7.86
CA SER A 100 -6.09 -1.87 7.83
C SER A 100 -4.96 -2.88 8.14
N GLN A 101 -5.22 -3.83 9.05
CA GLN A 101 -4.29 -4.91 9.36
C GLN A 101 -4.12 -5.87 8.18
N GLU A 102 -5.22 -6.34 7.57
CA GLU A 102 -5.13 -7.20 6.39
C GLU A 102 -4.47 -6.49 5.20
N ILE A 103 -4.72 -5.19 5.00
CA ILE A 103 -4.03 -4.38 3.98
C ILE A 103 -2.53 -4.33 4.26
N THR A 104 -2.15 -4.13 5.52
CA THR A 104 -0.74 -4.15 5.92
C THR A 104 -0.09 -5.48 5.56
N LEU A 105 -0.74 -6.59 5.92
CA LEU A 105 -0.21 -7.93 5.66
C LEU A 105 -0.21 -8.28 4.15
N LEU A 106 -1.22 -7.83 3.39
CA LEU A 106 -1.28 -7.95 1.93
C LEU A 106 -0.09 -7.24 1.27
N VAL A 107 0.18 -5.99 1.68
CA VAL A 107 1.26 -5.16 1.11
C VAL A 107 2.63 -5.67 1.51
N GLN A 108 2.79 -6.17 2.74
CA GLN A 108 4.06 -6.70 3.24
C GLN A 108 4.36 -8.12 2.75
N SER A 109 3.35 -8.85 2.26
CA SER A 109 3.52 -10.20 1.73
C SER A 109 4.13 -10.17 0.32
N PRO A 110 5.34 -10.75 0.12
CA PRO A 110 5.94 -10.85 -1.20
C PRO A 110 5.05 -11.64 -2.18
N ALA A 111 4.36 -12.67 -1.70
CA ALA A 111 3.46 -13.48 -2.52
C ALA A 111 2.23 -12.67 -3.00
N CYS A 112 1.62 -11.89 -2.10
CA CYS A 112 0.48 -11.05 -2.46
C CYS A 112 0.88 -9.92 -3.42
N MET A 113 2.03 -9.28 -3.19
CA MET A 113 2.52 -8.24 -4.09
C MET A 113 2.99 -8.80 -5.43
N ALA A 114 3.50 -10.04 -5.48
CA ALA A 114 3.79 -10.73 -6.74
C ALA A 114 2.52 -10.94 -7.58
N ILE A 115 1.44 -11.41 -6.96
CA ILE A 115 0.14 -11.58 -7.63
C ILE A 115 -0.43 -10.23 -8.07
N THR A 116 -0.45 -9.24 -7.17
CA THR A 116 -0.96 -7.89 -7.46
C THR A 116 -0.22 -7.25 -8.64
N THR A 117 1.11 -7.35 -8.64
CA THR A 117 1.96 -6.82 -9.70
C THR A 117 1.73 -7.56 -11.02
N ALA A 118 1.72 -8.90 -11.00
CA ALA A 118 1.48 -9.72 -12.18
C ALA A 118 0.12 -9.42 -12.82
N VAL A 119 -0.94 -9.26 -12.01
CA VAL A 119 -2.27 -8.91 -12.51
C VAL A 119 -2.32 -7.51 -13.09
N ALA A 120 -1.63 -6.54 -12.47
CA ALA A 120 -1.50 -5.19 -13.02
C ALA A 120 -0.76 -5.17 -14.37
N MET A 121 0.26 -6.01 -14.55
CA MET A 121 1.00 -6.16 -15.82
C MET A 121 0.16 -6.69 -16.98
N PHE A 122 -0.97 -7.37 -16.71
CA PHE A 122 -1.89 -7.79 -17.78
C PHE A 122 -2.72 -6.65 -18.36
N ASP A 123 -2.67 -5.46 -17.76
CA ASP A 123 -3.42 -4.27 -18.17
C ASP A 123 -4.90 -4.58 -18.47
N LEU A 124 -5.56 -5.28 -17.54
CA LEU A 124 -6.95 -5.70 -17.70
C LEU A 124 -7.86 -4.50 -17.99
N PRO A 125 -8.94 -4.67 -18.78
CA PRO A 125 -9.91 -3.61 -19.00
C PRO A 125 -10.59 -3.19 -17.68
N ALA A 126 -11.15 -1.98 -17.68
CA ALA A 126 -12.02 -1.51 -16.61
C ALA A 126 -13.33 -2.30 -16.65
N CYS A 127 -13.41 -3.34 -15.83
CA CYS A 127 -14.57 -4.21 -15.68
C CYS A 127 -14.54 -4.90 -14.31
N SER A 128 -15.67 -5.50 -13.92
CA SER A 128 -15.78 -6.31 -12.71
C SER A 128 -15.90 -7.80 -13.00
N LEU A 129 -15.14 -8.61 -12.23
CA LEU A 129 -15.35 -10.06 -12.11
C LEU A 129 -16.27 -10.30 -10.92
N GLY A 130 -17.55 -10.59 -11.19
CA GLY A 130 -18.60 -10.45 -10.17
C GLY A 130 -18.68 -9.00 -9.71
N ASP A 131 -18.56 -8.76 -8.41
CA ASP A 131 -18.53 -7.41 -7.83
C ASP A 131 -17.10 -6.84 -7.67
N LEU A 132 -16.07 -7.55 -8.13
CA LEU A 132 -14.68 -7.16 -7.93
C LEU A 132 -14.12 -6.37 -9.14
N PRO A 133 -13.89 -5.04 -9.02
CA PRO A 133 -13.25 -4.26 -10.08
C PRO A 133 -11.74 -4.50 -10.07
N VAL A 134 -11.30 -5.63 -10.62
CA VAL A 134 -9.93 -6.16 -10.47
C VAL A 134 -8.86 -5.13 -10.79
N LYS A 135 -8.99 -4.39 -11.90
CA LYS A 135 -8.03 -3.35 -12.28
C LYS A 135 -7.88 -2.29 -11.18
N ALA A 136 -9.00 -1.80 -10.65
CA ALA A 136 -8.98 -0.79 -9.60
C ALA A 136 -8.37 -1.33 -8.30
N VAL A 137 -8.70 -2.56 -7.91
CA VAL A 137 -8.18 -3.20 -6.69
C VAL A 137 -6.66 -3.33 -6.75
N VAL A 138 -6.10 -3.84 -7.85
CA VAL A 138 -4.64 -4.03 -7.96
C VAL A 138 -3.90 -2.69 -8.03
N GLU A 139 -4.44 -1.71 -8.75
CA GLU A 139 -3.86 -0.38 -8.82
C GLU A 139 -3.89 0.33 -7.45
N THR A 140 -4.97 0.18 -6.69
CA THR A 140 -5.08 0.71 -5.33
C THR A 140 -4.09 0.04 -4.38
N LEU A 141 -3.92 -1.28 -4.44
CA LEU A 141 -2.92 -1.99 -3.63
C LEU A 141 -1.49 -1.59 -4.00
N LEU A 142 -1.16 -1.43 -5.28
CA LEU A 142 0.14 -0.92 -5.72
C LEU A 142 0.40 0.49 -5.19
N LYS A 143 -0.59 1.38 -5.28
CA LYS A 143 -0.47 2.75 -4.74
C LYS A 143 -0.20 2.72 -3.23
N ILE A 144 -1.00 1.96 -2.48
CA ILE A 144 -0.83 1.83 -1.02
C ILE A 144 0.54 1.23 -0.68
N SER A 145 1.03 0.26 -1.46
CA SER A 145 2.35 -0.32 -1.23
C SER A 145 3.48 0.71 -1.31
N VAL A 146 3.37 1.65 -2.24
CA VAL A 146 4.34 2.75 -2.38
C VAL A 146 4.20 3.73 -1.22
N ASP A 147 2.97 4.14 -0.88
CA ASP A 147 2.76 5.04 0.25
C ASP A 147 3.30 4.47 1.56
N MET A 148 3.05 3.17 1.80
CA MET A 148 3.53 2.47 3.00
C MET A 148 5.05 2.35 3.02
N ALA A 149 5.68 2.13 1.86
CA ALA A 149 7.14 2.18 1.74
C ALA A 149 7.71 3.57 2.04
N ASP A 150 6.95 4.63 1.78
CA ASP A 150 7.29 6.02 2.10
C ASP A 150 6.87 6.45 3.53
N GLY A 151 6.40 5.50 4.35
CA GLY A 151 6.11 5.70 5.77
C GLY A 151 4.64 6.03 6.10
N ALA A 152 3.73 5.99 5.13
CA ALA A 152 2.31 6.14 5.40
C ALA A 152 1.73 4.90 6.12
N PRO A 153 0.75 5.06 7.02
CA PRO A 153 0.02 3.93 7.57
C PRO A 153 -0.90 3.29 6.51
N ALA A 154 -1.22 2.01 6.69
CA ALA A 154 -2.25 1.36 5.88
C ALA A 154 -3.62 2.04 6.09
N PRO A 155 -4.40 2.30 5.02
CA PRO A 155 -5.70 2.96 5.15
C PRO A 155 -6.69 2.09 5.95
N SER A 156 -7.71 2.73 6.52
CA SER A 156 -8.88 2.02 7.05
C SER A 156 -9.67 1.36 5.93
N THR A 157 -10.57 0.42 6.27
CA THR A 157 -11.48 -0.22 5.31
C THR A 157 -12.29 0.80 4.51
N VAL A 158 -12.76 1.87 5.16
CA VAL A 158 -13.52 2.95 4.51
C VAL A 158 -12.65 3.73 3.53
N GLN A 159 -11.43 4.08 3.93
CA GLN A 159 -10.49 4.80 3.07
C GLN A 159 -10.05 3.94 1.87
N PHE A 160 -9.77 2.65 2.09
CA PHE A 160 -9.46 1.71 1.02
C PHE A 160 -10.61 1.61 0.03
N PHE A 161 -11.84 1.41 0.52
CA PHE A 161 -13.03 1.33 -0.33
C PHE A 161 -13.26 2.61 -1.13
N ALA A 162 -13.09 3.78 -0.50
CA ALA A 162 -13.23 5.07 -1.18
C ALA A 162 -12.20 5.25 -2.30
N LEU A 163 -10.92 4.94 -2.03
CA LEU A 163 -9.84 5.01 -3.03
C LEU A 163 -10.05 4.02 -4.18
N MET A 164 -10.44 2.79 -3.86
CA MET A 164 -10.73 1.75 -4.86
C MET A 164 -11.94 2.14 -5.72
N SER A 165 -13.00 2.66 -5.11
CA SER A 165 -14.22 3.09 -5.82
C SER A 165 -13.92 4.27 -6.74
N TRP A 166 -13.20 5.29 -6.25
CA TRP A 166 -12.73 6.39 -7.10
C TRP A 166 -11.89 5.86 -8.27
N ARG A 167 -10.98 4.92 -8.01
CA ARG A 167 -10.12 4.37 -9.06
C ARG A 167 -10.91 3.57 -10.10
N ARG A 168 -11.91 2.79 -9.67
CA ARG A 168 -12.87 2.10 -10.55
C ARG A 168 -13.58 3.10 -11.46
N ASP A 169 -14.11 4.17 -10.89
CA ASP A 169 -14.89 5.15 -11.64
C ASP A 169 -14.00 5.91 -12.64
N VAL A 170 -12.76 6.26 -12.26
CA VAL A 170 -11.76 6.82 -13.18
C VAL A 170 -11.45 5.87 -14.33
N ASN A 171 -11.23 4.58 -14.03
CA ASN A 171 -10.93 3.57 -15.03
C ASN A 171 -12.09 3.38 -16.02
N ALA A 172 -13.32 3.30 -15.50
CA ALA A 172 -14.53 3.16 -16.32
C ALA A 172 -14.74 4.39 -17.21
N ALA A 173 -14.63 5.60 -16.65
CA ALA A 173 -14.79 6.85 -17.38
C ALA A 173 -13.74 6.99 -18.50
N LYS A 174 -12.47 6.68 -18.18
CA LYS A 174 -11.37 6.68 -19.16
C LYS A 174 -11.63 5.68 -20.29
N GLN A 175 -12.07 4.46 -19.97
CA GLN A 175 -12.36 3.43 -20.97
C GLN A 175 -13.55 3.82 -21.88
N ALA A 176 -14.56 4.47 -21.32
CA ALA A 176 -15.73 4.93 -22.07
C ALA A 176 -15.47 6.21 -22.90
N GLY A 177 -14.26 6.79 -22.83
CA GLY A 177 -13.95 8.03 -23.54
C GLY A 177 -14.72 9.25 -23.02
N VAL A 178 -15.15 9.22 -21.75
CA VAL A 178 -15.87 10.32 -21.11
C VAL A 178 -14.95 11.10 -20.17
N PRO A 179 -15.30 12.33 -19.76
CA PRO A 179 -14.49 13.06 -18.78
C PRO A 179 -14.25 12.23 -17.52
N TYR A 180 -12.99 12.17 -17.10
CA TYR A 180 -12.54 11.45 -15.90
C TYR A 180 -11.62 12.38 -15.11
N ASP A 181 -11.38 12.06 -13.84
CA ASP A 181 -10.59 12.87 -12.89
C ASP A 181 -9.07 12.93 -13.21
N GLY A 182 -8.70 13.01 -14.49
CA GLY A 182 -7.32 12.90 -14.99
C GLY A 182 -6.42 14.09 -14.65
N GLU A 183 -7.01 15.24 -14.33
CA GLU A 183 -6.29 16.46 -13.96
C GLU A 183 -6.16 16.63 -12.44
N SER A 184 -6.68 15.70 -11.63
CA SER A 184 -6.59 15.79 -10.18
C SER A 184 -5.21 15.42 -9.64
N GLU A 185 -4.87 16.00 -8.49
CA GLU A 185 -3.66 15.65 -7.75
C GLU A 185 -3.65 14.15 -7.39
N LEU A 186 -4.80 13.59 -6.99
CA LEU A 186 -4.93 12.19 -6.65
C LEU A 186 -4.62 11.28 -7.85
N TYR A 187 -5.06 11.66 -9.06
CA TYR A 187 -4.72 10.93 -10.28
C TYR A 187 -3.23 10.97 -10.61
N ALA A 188 -2.60 12.13 -10.46
CA ALA A 188 -1.16 12.26 -10.64
C ALA A 188 -0.37 11.41 -9.63
N ILE A 189 -0.79 11.38 -8.36
CA ILE A 189 -0.20 10.53 -7.31
C ILE A 189 -0.34 9.05 -7.67
N PHE A 190 -1.54 8.60 -8.05
CA PHE A 190 -1.78 7.21 -8.46
C PHE A 190 -0.89 6.80 -9.63
N LYS A 191 -0.81 7.63 -10.68
CA LYS A 191 0.04 7.35 -11.84
C LYS A 191 1.52 7.19 -11.45
N LYS A 192 2.04 8.09 -10.62
CA LYS A 192 3.44 8.03 -10.15
C LYS A 192 3.68 6.79 -9.30
N ALA A 193 2.76 6.47 -8.38
CA ALA A 193 2.89 5.32 -7.50
C ALA A 193 2.86 4.00 -8.29
N ILE A 194 1.91 3.83 -9.21
CA ILE A 194 1.84 2.63 -10.06
C ILE A 194 3.09 2.51 -10.92
N ALA A 195 3.53 3.61 -11.56
CA ALA A 195 4.74 3.60 -12.37
C ALA A 195 5.99 3.22 -11.55
N ARG A 196 6.12 3.74 -10.32
CA ARG A 196 7.20 3.35 -9.39
C ARG A 196 7.11 1.88 -9.02
N ALA A 197 5.94 1.40 -8.59
CA ALA A 197 5.74 0.01 -8.19
C ALA A 197 6.11 -0.97 -9.32
N LEU A 198 5.73 -0.65 -10.57
CA LEU A 198 6.03 -1.47 -11.73
C LEU A 198 7.48 -1.36 -12.22
N SER A 199 8.17 -0.23 -11.99
CA SER A 199 9.56 -0.06 -12.41
C SER A 199 10.57 -0.63 -11.42
N THR A 200 10.20 -0.75 -10.14
CA THR A 200 11.08 -1.28 -9.08
C THR A 200 10.82 -2.75 -8.75
N THR A 201 9.83 -3.38 -9.38
CA THR A 201 9.48 -4.78 -9.10
C THR A 201 10.47 -5.76 -9.74
N SER A 202 10.76 -6.85 -9.03
CA SER A 202 11.49 -8.01 -9.59
C SER A 202 10.55 -9.05 -10.21
N VAL A 203 9.23 -8.88 -10.04
CA VAL A 203 8.21 -9.82 -10.49
C VAL A 203 8.21 -9.91 -12.02
N LYS A 204 8.20 -11.14 -12.54
CA LYS A 204 8.06 -11.44 -13.96
C LYS A 204 6.88 -12.36 -14.17
N VAL A 205 6.18 -12.13 -15.29
CA VAL A 205 5.14 -13.03 -15.77
C VAL A 205 5.63 -13.69 -17.06
N LEU A 206 5.85 -15.00 -17.00
CA LEU A 206 6.29 -15.78 -18.15
C LEU A 206 5.14 -15.95 -19.17
N PRO A 207 5.42 -16.30 -20.44
CA PRO A 207 4.39 -16.50 -21.46
C PRO A 207 3.33 -17.56 -21.09
N ASN A 208 3.69 -18.52 -20.23
CA ASN A 208 2.79 -19.55 -19.72
C ASN A 208 1.99 -19.12 -18.46
N LEU A 209 2.02 -17.81 -18.12
CA LEU A 209 1.36 -17.17 -16.99
C LEU A 209 1.95 -17.51 -15.61
N THR A 210 3.13 -18.14 -15.54
CA THR A 210 3.84 -18.35 -14.26
C THR A 210 4.42 -17.03 -13.75
N ILE A 211 4.27 -16.79 -12.45
CA ILE A 211 4.81 -15.65 -11.70
C ILE A 211 6.15 -16.08 -11.07
N THR A 212 7.20 -15.31 -11.28
CA THR A 212 8.55 -15.53 -10.75
C THR A 212 9.16 -14.26 -10.19
#